data_AF-A0A535CQN1-F1
#
_entry.id   AF-A0A535CQN1-F1
#
_cell.length_a   1.000
_cell.length_b   1.000
_cell.length_c   1.000
_cell.angle_alpha   90.00
_cell.angle_beta   90.00
_cell.angle_gamma   90.00
#
_symmetry.space_group_name_H-M   'P 1'
#
loop_
_entity.id
_entity.type
_entity.pdbx_description
1 polymer ?
#
loop_
_entity_poly.entity_id
_entity_poly.type
_entity_poly.pdbx_seq_one_letter_code
_entity_poly.pdbx_strand_id
1 'polypeptide(L)'
;MIDSPSTFSGARSRDELLRRFIAGVRRKDRHALASLAVNRAEFAYLVYPGSRMSRPPYNQPPDIEWMLLRANSDGGLTKLLARADQLRPLGYHCTSKSETDGAVTVWSGCLVRVRGDTGVRELRLFGSVVEY
;
A
#
# COMPACT_ATOMS: atom_id res chain seq x y z
N MET A 1 23.05 12.00 5.09
CA MET A 1 22.64 11.88 3.68
C MET A 1 21.87 10.56 3.59
N ILE A 2 20.61 10.55 3.16
CA ILE A 2 19.87 9.29 2.98
C ILE A 2 20.35 8.73 1.64
N ASP A 3 21.03 7.59 1.65
CA ASP A 3 21.46 6.93 0.42
C ASP A 3 20.23 6.54 -0.42
N SER A 4 20.27 6.84 -1.72
CA SER A 4 19.22 6.43 -2.64
C SER A 4 19.24 4.91 -2.78
N PRO A 5 18.09 4.22 -2.63
CA PRO A 5 18.05 2.77 -2.79
C PRO A 5 18.40 2.38 -4.24
N SER A 6 19.32 1.42 -4.41
CA SER A 6 19.75 0.92 -5.72
C SER A 6 18.68 0.09 -6.43
N THR A 7 17.61 -0.30 -5.74
CA THR A 7 16.47 -1.05 -6.28
C THR A 7 15.23 -0.75 -5.45
N PHE A 8 14.11 -0.53 -6.13
CA PHE A 8 12.80 -0.39 -5.51
C PHE A 8 12.02 -1.70 -5.59
N SER A 9 11.29 -1.99 -4.53
CA SER A 9 10.36 -3.09 -4.36
C SER A 9 9.02 -2.80 -5.05
N GLY A 10 8.14 -3.81 -5.10
CA GLY A 10 6.83 -3.66 -5.72
C GLY A 10 6.75 -4.13 -7.18
N ALA A 11 6.17 -3.31 -8.05
CA ALA A 11 5.84 -3.65 -9.43
C ALA A 11 6.08 -2.46 -10.39
N ARG A 12 6.10 -2.71 -11.70
CA ARG A 12 6.47 -1.69 -12.70
C ARG A 12 5.34 -0.71 -13.04
N SER A 13 4.13 -1.00 -12.56
CA SER A 13 2.98 -0.10 -12.70
C SER A 13 1.97 -0.37 -11.60
N ARG A 14 1.10 0.61 -11.34
CA ARG A 14 -0.06 0.43 -10.47
C ARG A 14 -0.90 -0.80 -10.83
N ASP A 15 -1.14 -1.02 -12.11
CA ASP A 15 -1.96 -2.14 -12.60
C ASP A 15 -1.31 -3.50 -12.28
N GLU A 16 -0.01 -3.61 -12.51
CA GLU A 16 0.74 -4.81 -12.17
C GLU A 16 0.77 -5.05 -10.64
N LEU A 17 0.95 -4.00 -9.85
CA LEU A 17 0.94 -4.06 -8.39
C LEU A 17 -0.39 -4.63 -7.87
N LEU A 18 -1.51 -4.11 -8.37
CA LEU A 18 -2.85 -4.53 -7.93
C LEU A 18 -3.21 -5.94 -8.41
N ARG A 19 -2.78 -6.35 -9.61
CA ARG A 19 -2.90 -7.74 -10.06
C ARG A 19 -2.13 -8.70 -9.16
N ARG A 20 -0.87 -8.37 -8.81
CA ARG A 20 -0.06 -9.17 -7.88
C ARG A 20 -0.67 -9.21 -6.48
N PHE A 21 -1.21 -8.09 -6.00
CA PHE A 21 -1.92 -8.02 -4.73
C PHE A 21 -3.13 -8.96 -4.70
N ILE A 22 -4.02 -8.89 -5.71
CA ILE A 22 -5.19 -9.79 -5.81
C ILE A 22 -4.76 -11.26 -5.83
N ALA A 23 -3.71 -11.58 -6.58
CA ALA A 23 -3.18 -12.95 -6.62
C ALA A 23 -2.63 -13.39 -5.25
N GLY A 24 -1.94 -12.50 -4.53
CA GLY A 24 -1.48 -12.75 -3.17
C GLY A 24 -2.62 -13.01 -2.19
N VAL A 25 -3.69 -12.21 -2.24
CA VAL A 25 -4.89 -12.42 -1.40
C VAL A 25 -5.55 -13.77 -1.70
N ARG A 26 -5.75 -14.10 -2.99
CA ARG A 26 -6.35 -15.39 -3.39
C ARG A 26 -5.56 -16.60 -2.89
N ARG A 27 -4.22 -16.48 -2.84
CA ARG A 27 -3.32 -17.54 -2.37
C ARG A 27 -3.03 -17.48 -0.87
N LYS A 28 -3.52 -16.46 -0.16
CA LYS A 28 -3.13 -16.13 1.23
C LYS A 28 -1.62 -16.02 1.42
N ASP A 29 -0.93 -15.55 0.38
CA ASP A 29 0.52 -15.51 0.34
C ASP A 29 1.03 -14.25 1.05
N ARG A 30 1.30 -14.39 2.35
CA ARG A 30 1.80 -13.29 3.20
C ARG A 30 3.11 -12.71 2.66
N HIS A 31 4.01 -13.56 2.18
CA HIS A 31 5.31 -13.13 1.71
C HIS A 31 5.19 -12.34 0.40
N ALA A 32 4.40 -12.83 -0.56
CA ALA A 32 4.13 -12.09 -1.78
C ALA A 32 3.46 -10.74 -1.47
N LEU A 33 2.49 -10.69 -0.55
CA LEU A 33 1.86 -9.42 -0.16
C LEU A 33 2.85 -8.46 0.52
N ALA A 34 3.73 -8.95 1.39
CA ALA A 34 4.74 -8.14 2.05
C ALA A 34 5.77 -7.56 1.06
N SER A 35 6.13 -8.30 0.01
CA SER A 35 7.06 -7.84 -1.04
C SER A 35 6.51 -6.72 -1.94
N LEU A 36 5.20 -6.44 -1.87
CA LEU A 36 4.56 -5.34 -2.60
C LEU A 36 4.52 -4.04 -1.80
N ALA A 37 4.83 -4.09 -0.51
CA ALA A 37 4.80 -2.93 0.37
C ALA A 37 6.13 -2.17 0.30
N VAL A 38 6.04 -0.84 0.32
CA VAL A 38 7.18 0.06 0.48
C VAL A 38 7.99 -0.37 1.71
N ASN A 39 9.30 -0.49 1.56
CA ASN A 39 10.22 -0.80 2.67
C ASN A 39 10.73 0.47 3.36
N ARG A 40 11.52 0.32 4.44
CA ARG A 40 11.96 1.46 5.26
C ARG A 40 12.81 2.46 4.48
N ALA A 41 13.74 1.98 3.66
CA ALA A 41 14.64 2.83 2.89
C ALA A 41 13.85 3.59 1.82
N GLU A 42 12.95 2.90 1.12
CA GLU A 42 12.07 3.51 0.12
C GLU A 42 11.13 4.54 0.74
N PHE A 43 10.57 4.25 1.91
CA PHE A 43 9.74 5.21 2.63
C PHE A 43 10.54 6.48 2.96
N ALA A 44 11.73 6.33 3.55
CA ALA A 44 12.58 7.46 3.93
C ALA A 44 13.02 8.30 2.72
N TYR A 45 13.23 7.66 1.57
CA TYR A 45 13.70 8.31 0.34
C TYR A 45 12.57 8.90 -0.52
N LEU A 46 11.50 8.13 -0.78
CA LEU A 46 10.44 8.50 -1.74
C LEU A 46 9.25 9.20 -1.07
N VAL A 47 8.79 8.68 0.07
CA VAL A 47 7.46 9.03 0.62
C VAL A 47 7.57 10.11 1.70
N TYR A 48 8.48 9.92 2.65
CA TYR A 48 8.60 10.79 3.82
C TYR A 48 8.91 12.26 3.49
N PRO A 49 9.81 12.61 2.55
CA PRO A 49 10.13 14.02 2.26
C PRO A 49 8.96 14.83 1.69
N GLY A 50 8.01 14.15 1.05
CA GLY A 50 6.75 14.74 0.63
C GLY A 50 5.80 14.99 1.82
N SER A 51 5.71 13.99 2.71
CA SER A 51 4.67 13.92 3.73
C SER A 51 4.53 15.19 4.57
N ARG A 52 3.28 15.53 4.92
CA ARG A 52 2.99 16.64 5.85
C ARG A 52 3.72 16.52 7.18
N MET A 53 4.01 15.29 7.61
CA MET A 53 4.67 15.00 8.88
C MET A 53 6.15 15.40 8.86
N SER A 54 6.79 15.45 7.68
CA SER A 54 8.16 15.93 7.52
C SER A 54 8.32 17.46 7.60
N ARG A 55 7.21 18.21 7.62
CA ARG A 55 7.18 19.67 7.53
C ARG A 55 6.59 20.30 8.79
N PRO A 56 6.80 21.60 9.03
CA PRO A 56 6.12 22.32 10.09
C PRO A 56 4.59 22.20 9.99
N PRO A 57 3.86 22.13 11.11
CA PRO A 57 4.35 22.24 12.49
C PRO A 57 4.88 20.93 13.09
N TYR A 58 4.79 19.80 12.36
CA TYR A 58 5.03 18.48 12.93
C TYR A 58 6.53 18.15 13.01
N ASN A 59 7.28 18.32 11.91
CA ASN A 59 8.71 17.97 11.81
C ASN A 59 9.05 16.61 12.46
N GLN A 60 8.15 15.65 12.32
CA GLN A 60 8.20 14.39 13.04
C GLN A 60 9.30 13.49 12.46
N PRO A 61 10.18 12.89 13.26
CA PRO A 61 11.26 12.06 12.72
C PRO A 61 10.74 10.92 11.82
N PRO A 62 11.44 10.61 10.71
CA PRO A 62 10.99 9.60 9.73
C PRO A 62 10.78 8.22 10.36
N ASP A 63 11.58 7.88 11.37
CA ASP A 63 11.51 6.59 12.05
C ASP A 63 10.21 6.39 12.83
N ILE A 64 9.65 7.48 13.40
CA ILE A 64 8.38 7.42 14.13
C ILE A 64 7.22 7.23 13.15
N GLU A 65 7.22 7.99 12.04
CA GLU A 65 6.23 7.83 10.97
C GLU A 65 6.27 6.44 10.35
N TRP A 66 7.47 5.93 10.07
CA TRP A 66 7.67 4.59 9.56
C TRP A 66 7.13 3.52 10.52
N MET A 67 7.43 3.64 11.82
CA MET A 67 6.94 2.73 12.85
C MET A 67 5.40 2.68 12.86
N LEU A 68 4.74 3.83 12.84
CA LEU A 68 3.27 3.93 12.83
C LEU A 68 2.67 3.34 11.55
N LEU A 69 3.25 3.67 10.38
CA LEU A 69 2.84 3.14 9.09
C LEU A 69 2.94 1.61 9.05
N ARG A 70 4.05 1.05 9.57
CA ARG A 70 4.28 -0.40 9.63
C ARG A 70 3.32 -1.10 10.56
N ALA A 71 3.13 -0.60 11.77
CA ALA A 71 2.20 -1.18 12.74
C ALA A 71 0.77 -1.28 12.16
N ASN A 72 0.31 -0.21 11.51
CA ASN A 72 -1.00 -0.17 10.85
C ASN A 72 -1.08 -1.17 9.67
N SER A 73 -0.04 -1.23 8.85
CA SER A 73 0.01 -2.13 7.69
C SER A 73 0.06 -3.60 8.09
N ASP A 74 0.83 -3.96 9.11
CA ASP A 74 0.95 -5.34 9.60
C ASP A 74 -0.34 -5.83 10.28
N GLY A 75 -1.01 -4.95 11.03
CA GLY A 75 -2.34 -5.20 11.57
C GLY A 75 -3.39 -5.39 10.46
N GLY A 76 -3.34 -4.54 9.42
CA GLY A 76 -4.20 -4.64 8.23
C GLY A 76 -4.00 -5.95 7.46
N LEU A 77 -2.75 -6.32 7.18
CA LEU A 77 -2.38 -7.56 6.49
C LEU A 77 -2.86 -8.80 7.25
N THR A 78 -2.71 -8.80 8.58
CA THR A 78 -3.18 -9.90 9.44
C THR A 78 -4.70 -10.05 9.34
N LYS A 79 -5.45 -8.95 9.45
CA LYS A 79 -6.93 -8.95 9.33
C LYS A 79 -7.39 -9.37 7.92
N LEU A 80 -6.66 -8.96 6.89
CA LEU A 80 -6.94 -9.34 5.50
C LEU A 80 -6.78 -10.84 5.30
N LEU A 81 -5.64 -11.41 5.70
CA LEU A 81 -5.35 -12.83 5.55
C LEU A 81 -6.31 -13.72 6.34
N ALA A 82 -6.69 -13.31 7.55
CA ALA A 82 -7.67 -14.02 8.37
C ALA A 82 -9.06 -14.15 7.71
N ARG A 83 -9.39 -13.27 6.77
CA ARG A 83 -10.69 -13.23 6.07
C ARG A 83 -10.59 -13.62 4.60
N ALA A 84 -9.40 -13.96 4.12
CA ALA A 84 -9.15 -14.13 2.69
C ALA A 84 -10.04 -15.20 2.04
N ASP A 85 -10.42 -16.26 2.75
CA ASP A 85 -11.35 -17.30 2.22
C ASP A 85 -12.74 -16.74 1.87
N GLN A 86 -13.18 -15.75 2.63
CA GLN A 86 -14.48 -15.09 2.46
C GLN A 86 -14.41 -13.97 1.42
N LEU A 87 -13.20 -13.61 1.00
CA LEU A 87 -12.93 -12.51 0.07
C LEU A 87 -12.48 -13.14 -1.24
N ARG A 88 -13.41 -13.43 -2.16
CA ARG A 88 -13.06 -13.84 -3.52
C ARG A 88 -12.85 -12.58 -4.38
N PRO A 89 -11.61 -12.07 -4.55
CA PRO A 89 -11.40 -10.80 -5.21
C PRO A 89 -11.59 -11.00 -6.71
N LEU A 90 -12.36 -10.11 -7.34
CA LEU A 90 -12.75 -10.17 -8.76
C LEU A 90 -11.96 -9.17 -9.61
N GLY A 91 -11.57 -8.04 -9.04
CA GLY A 91 -10.86 -6.96 -9.72
C GLY A 91 -10.72 -5.75 -8.80
N TYR A 92 -10.24 -4.63 -9.36
CA TYR A 92 -10.09 -3.37 -8.64
C TYR A 92 -10.52 -2.19 -9.49
N HIS A 93 -10.82 -1.09 -8.82
CA HIS A 93 -11.02 0.21 -9.43
C HIS A 93 -10.34 1.25 -8.54
N CYS A 94 -9.50 2.09 -9.13
CA CYS A 94 -8.93 3.25 -8.45
C CYS A 94 -9.69 4.48 -8.90
N THR A 95 -10.31 5.17 -7.95
CA THR A 95 -10.86 6.50 -8.22
C THR A 95 -9.72 7.44 -8.65
N SER A 96 -10.04 8.50 -9.39
CA SER A 96 -9.06 9.47 -9.90
C SER A 96 -8.36 10.29 -8.80
N LYS A 97 -8.61 10.00 -7.51
CA LYS A 97 -8.01 10.71 -6.40
C LYS A 97 -6.56 10.28 -6.22
N SER A 98 -5.68 11.03 -6.84
CA SER A 98 -4.24 10.99 -6.60
C SER A 98 -3.79 12.35 -6.05
N GLU A 99 -2.81 12.32 -5.17
CA GLU A 99 -2.11 13.52 -4.70
C GLU A 99 -0.63 13.33 -5.03
N THR A 100 -0.05 14.30 -5.72
CA THR A 100 1.40 14.33 -5.91
C THR A 100 2.01 14.86 -4.62
N ASP A 101 2.84 14.04 -4.00
CA ASP A 101 3.54 14.39 -2.78
C ASP A 101 5.06 14.32 -2.99
N GLY A 102 5.66 15.46 -3.30
CA GLY A 102 7.06 15.51 -3.70
C GLY A 102 7.30 14.78 -5.03
N ALA A 103 8.09 13.71 -4.98
CA ALA A 103 8.48 12.93 -6.16
C ALA A 103 7.53 11.77 -6.48
N VAL A 104 6.53 11.51 -5.64
CA VAL A 104 5.61 10.38 -5.81
C VAL A 104 4.18 10.81 -6.07
N THR A 105 3.46 9.98 -6.82
CA THR A 105 2.00 10.04 -6.91
C THR A 105 1.40 9.04 -5.93
N VAL A 106 0.59 9.52 -5.00
CA VAL A 106 -0.10 8.68 -4.01
C VAL A 106 -1.55 8.50 -4.44
N TRP A 107 -1.89 7.28 -4.87
CA TRP A 107 -3.24 6.88 -5.21
C TRP A 107 -3.99 6.41 -3.97
N SER A 108 -4.99 7.17 -3.56
CA SER A 108 -5.83 6.84 -2.41
C SER A 108 -7.22 6.43 -2.87
N GLY A 109 -7.85 5.49 -2.16
CA GLY A 109 -9.22 5.09 -2.47
C GLY A 109 -9.34 4.12 -3.65
N CYS A 110 -8.32 3.29 -3.89
CA CYS A 110 -8.51 2.09 -4.69
C CYS A 110 -9.41 1.10 -3.92
N LEU A 111 -10.42 0.60 -4.62
CA LEU A 111 -11.38 -0.37 -4.12
C LEU A 111 -11.16 -1.70 -4.83
N VAL A 112 -11.27 -2.79 -4.08
CA VAL A 112 -11.24 -4.15 -4.60
C VAL A 112 -12.67 -4.67 -4.63
N ARG A 113 -13.13 -5.07 -5.81
CA ARG A 113 -14.40 -5.80 -5.98
C ARG A 113 -14.20 -7.20 -5.45
N VAL A 114 -14.96 -7.59 -4.44
CA VAL A 114 -14.93 -8.93 -3.85
C VAL A 114 -16.30 -9.58 -3.94
N ARG A 115 -16.34 -10.89 -4.17
CA ARG A 115 -17.53 -11.72 -3.96
C ARG A 115 -17.44 -12.32 -2.57
N GLY A 116 -18.38 -11.96 -1.71
CA GLY A 116 -18.64 -12.63 -0.44
C GLY A 116 -19.94 -13.43 -0.51
N ASP A 117 -20.38 -13.93 0.64
CA ASP A 117 -21.54 -14.83 0.71
C ASP A 117 -22.86 -14.16 0.30
N THR A 118 -22.99 -12.85 0.57
CA THR A 118 -24.19 -12.05 0.28
C THR A 118 -24.15 -11.37 -1.09
N GLY A 119 -23.13 -11.63 -1.91
CA GLY A 119 -22.96 -11.04 -3.24
C GLY A 119 -21.66 -10.28 -3.44
N VAL A 120 -21.63 -9.45 -4.49
CA VAL A 120 -20.46 -8.65 -4.86
C VAL A 120 -20.50 -7.29 -4.18
N ARG A 121 -19.39 -6.89 -3.56
CA ARG A 121 -19.22 -5.59 -2.90
C ARG A 121 -17.83 -5.03 -3.16
N GLU A 122 -17.67 -3.73 -2.97
CA GLU A 122 -16.38 -3.04 -3.07
C GLU A 122 -15.82 -2.76 -1.68
N LEU A 123 -14.56 -3.13 -1.47
CA LEU A 123 -13.87 -2.95 -0.19
C LEU A 123 -12.53 -2.27 -0.38
N ARG A 124 -12.16 -1.43 0.59
CA ARG A 124 -10.78 -0.95 0.72
C ARG A 124 -9.96 -2.00 1.47
N LEU A 125 -9.16 -2.77 0.74
CA LEU A 125 -8.33 -3.85 1.32
C LEU A 125 -6.90 -3.42 1.66
N PHE A 126 -6.49 -2.23 1.25
CA PHE A 126 -5.17 -1.64 1.52
C PHE A 126 -5.27 -0.11 1.62
N GLY A 127 -4.20 0.53 2.10
CA GLY A 127 -4.12 1.97 2.30
C GLY A 127 -4.09 2.75 0.98
N SER A 128 -2.90 2.88 0.41
CA SER A 128 -2.64 3.67 -0.80
C SER A 128 -1.62 2.96 -1.68
N VAL A 129 -1.59 3.30 -2.97
CA VAL A 129 -0.52 2.90 -3.90
C VAL A 129 0.40 4.10 -4.11
N VAL A 130 1.72 3.85 -4.07
CA VAL A 130 2.75 4.85 -4.36
C VAL A 130 3.31 4.53 -5.75
N GLU A 131 3.40 5.52 -6.60
CA GLU A 131 3.98 5.46 -7.95
C GLU A 131 5.05 6.55 -8.08
N TYR A 132 6.20 6.23 -8.65
CA TYR A 132 7.37 7.11 -8.76
C TYR A 132 8.01 7.00 -10.15
#